data_AF-A0A6B2E182-F1
#
_entry.id   AF-A0A6B2E182-F1
#
_cell.length_a   1.000
_cell.length_b   1.000
_cell.length_c   1.000
_cell.angle_alpha   90.00
_cell.angle_beta   90.00
_cell.angle_gamma   90.00
#
_symmetry.space_group_name_H-M   'P 1'
#
loop_
_entity.id
_entity.type
_entity.pdbx_description
1 polymer ?
#
loop_
_entity_poly.entity_id
_entity_poly.type
_entity_poly.pdbx_seq_one_letter_code
_entity_poly.pdbx_strand_id
1 'polypeptide(L)'
;MDVMLLAGTRPEALKLAPLALALDAHPALRPVLVHSGQHPGMVEQALEPFGLAVDAWLDVPPRVTGGQAELVAGLLPALDDVLRRHAPAALVVQGDTTTTLAGALA
;
A
#
# COMPACT_ATOMS: atom_id res chain seq x y z
N MET A 1 -13.28 4.66 11.08
CA MET A 1 -13.35 4.44 9.62
C MET A 1 -11.95 4.14 9.15
N ASP A 2 -11.79 3.04 8.42
CA ASP A 2 -10.47 2.61 7.97
C ASP A 2 -10.07 3.41 6.72
N VAL A 3 -8.82 3.87 6.70
CA VAL A 3 -8.20 4.57 5.57
C VAL A 3 -7.01 3.73 5.13
N MET A 4 -7.10 3.16 3.94
CA MET A 4 -6.07 2.28 3.40
C MET A 4 -4.93 3.12 2.82
N LEU A 5 -3.70 2.83 3.22
CA LEU A 5 -2.48 3.49 2.77
C LEU A 5 -1.64 2.49 1.99
N LEU A 6 -1.62 2.60 0.66
CA LEU A 6 -0.92 1.66 -0.21
C LEU A 6 0.51 2.13 -0.51
N ALA A 7 1.50 1.29 -0.21
CA ALA A 7 2.91 1.53 -0.50
C ALA A 7 3.54 0.34 -1.24
N GLY A 8 4.36 0.60 -2.26
CA GLY A 8 5.11 -0.44 -2.99
C GLY A 8 6.62 -0.31 -2.88
N THR A 9 7.10 0.82 -2.38
CA THR A 9 8.51 1.17 -2.32
C THR A 9 8.86 1.85 -1.00
N ARG A 10 10.16 1.85 -0.66
CA ARG A 10 10.68 2.56 0.51
C ARG A 10 10.37 4.07 0.50
N PRO A 11 10.56 4.83 -0.61
CA PRO A 11 10.22 6.26 -0.62
C PRO A 11 8.73 6.54 -0.39
N GLU A 12 7.84 5.68 -0.88
CA GLU A 12 6.39 5.80 -0.62
C GLU A 12 6.08 5.60 0.86
N ALA A 13 6.61 4.52 1.44
CA ALA A 13 6.41 4.19 2.85
C ALA A 13 6.92 5.30 3.80
N LEU A 14 8.11 5.86 3.53
CA LEU A 14 8.65 6.99 4.31
C LEU A 14 7.72 8.22 4.29
N LYS A 15 7.05 8.47 3.16
CA LYS A 15 6.15 9.63 3.00
C LYS A 15 4.76 9.37 3.55
N LEU A 16 4.31 8.12 3.55
CA LEU A 16 3.03 7.71 4.13
C LEU A 16 3.09 7.54 5.65
N ALA A 17 4.26 7.25 6.23
CA ALA A 17 4.41 7.05 7.67
C ALA A 17 3.91 8.24 8.53
N PRO A 18 4.26 9.51 8.24
CA PRO A 18 3.69 10.64 8.98
C PRO A 18 2.17 10.74 8.88
N LEU A 19 1.59 10.39 7.73
CA LEU A 19 0.14 10.37 7.54
C LEU A 19 -0.51 9.24 8.35
N ALA A 20 0.09 8.06 8.39
CA ALA A 20 -0.40 6.95 9.21
C ALA A 20 -0.48 7.34 10.68
N LEU A 21 0.57 7.95 11.23
CA LEU A 21 0.60 8.42 12.63
C LEU A 21 -0.48 9.48 12.89
N ALA A 22 -0.70 10.40 11.94
CA ALA A 22 -1.74 11.43 12.07
C ALA A 22 -3.16 10.84 12.04
N LEU A 23 -3.39 9.82 11.20
CA LEU A 23 -4.67 9.11 11.14
C LEU A 23 -4.94 8.31 12.41
N ASP A 24 -3.92 7.65 12.97
CA ASP A 24 -4.03 6.87 14.20
C ASP A 24 -4.35 7.75 15.43
N ALA A 25 -3.83 8.97 15.45
CA ALA A 25 -4.14 9.95 16.49
C ALA A 25 -5.58 10.51 16.42
N HIS A 26 -6.32 10.26 15.35
CA HIS A 26 -7.67 10.80 15.17
C HIS A 26 -8.76 9.85 15.72
N PRO A 27 -9.71 10.30 16.54
CA PRO A 27 -10.62 9.42 17.29
C PRO A 27 -11.59 8.59 16.43
N ALA A 28 -11.77 8.95 15.16
CA ALA A 28 -12.71 8.29 14.26
C ALA A 28 -12.05 7.65 13.02
N LEU A 29 -10.73 7.79 12.86
CA LEU A 29 -9.99 7.25 11.71
C LEU A 29 -9.01 6.19 12.18
N ARG A 30 -8.66 5.26 11.28
CA ARG A 30 -7.66 4.24 11.53
C ARG A 30 -6.87 4.00 10.25
N PRO A 31 -5.54 4.12 10.25
CA PRO A 31 -4.74 3.76 9.09
C PRO A 31 -4.72 2.23 8.92
N VAL A 32 -4.73 1.77 7.68
CA VAL A 32 -4.45 0.38 7.31
C VAL A 32 -3.33 0.40 6.27
N LEU A 33 -2.11 0.09 6.69
CA LEU A 33 -0.92 0.09 5.84
C LEU A 33 -0.87 -1.18 5.00
N VAL A 34 -0.94 -1.02 3.67
CA VAL A 34 -0.93 -2.14 2.72
C VAL A 34 0.32 -2.10 1.86
N HIS A 35 1.04 -3.22 1.85
CA HIS A 35 2.23 -3.42 1.03
C HIS A 35 1.85 -4.03 -0.33
N SER A 36 2.23 -3.39 -1.43
CA SER A 36 1.80 -3.82 -2.78
C SER A 36 2.46 -5.10 -3.30
N GLY A 37 3.54 -5.55 -2.65
CA GLY A 37 4.30 -6.75 -3.00
C GLY A 37 5.47 -6.49 -3.95
N GLN A 38 5.63 -5.24 -4.42
CA GLN A 38 6.61 -4.88 -5.44
C GLN A 38 8.08 -5.00 -4.97
N HIS A 39 8.40 -4.54 -3.74
CA HIS A 39 9.75 -4.59 -3.18
C HIS A 39 9.75 -5.14 -1.74
N PRO A 40 9.68 -6.48 -1.55
CA PRO A 40 9.63 -7.09 -0.24
C PRO A 40 10.80 -6.66 0.66
N GLY A 41 10.51 -6.35 1.92
CA GLY A 41 11.50 -5.99 2.95
C GLY A 41 11.86 -4.51 2.99
N MET A 42 11.74 -3.77 1.87
CA MET A 42 12.15 -2.37 1.82
C MET A 42 11.10 -1.41 2.41
N VAL A 43 9.83 -1.76 2.33
CA VAL A 43 8.72 -0.98 2.92
C VAL A 43 8.72 -1.17 4.43
N GLU A 44 8.88 -2.39 4.91
CA GLU A 44 8.95 -2.71 6.34
C GLU A 44 10.13 -1.97 7.01
N GLN A 45 11.31 -1.99 6.38
CA GLN A 45 12.47 -1.23 6.82
C GLN A 45 12.20 0.30 6.86
N ALA A 46 11.35 0.81 5.98
CA ALA A 46 10.98 2.23 5.99
C ALA A 46 10.03 2.60 7.14
N LEU A 47 9.17 1.67 7.55
CA LEU A 47 8.15 1.88 8.58
C LEU A 47 8.72 1.68 10.00
N GLU A 48 9.73 0.82 10.16
CA GLU A 48 10.36 0.50 11.45
C GLU A 48 10.77 1.74 12.27
N PRO A 49 11.44 2.77 11.72
CA PRO A 49 11.83 3.96 12.49
C PRO A 49 10.65 4.77 13.04
N PHE A 50 9.46 4.57 12.49
CA PHE A 50 8.22 5.22 12.94
C PHE A 50 7.41 4.35 13.91
N GLY A 51 7.89 3.14 14.24
CA GLY A 51 7.15 2.17 15.04
C GLY A 51 5.90 1.63 14.32
N LEU A 52 5.88 1.70 12.98
CA LEU A 52 4.76 1.26 12.16
C LEU A 52 5.05 -0.13 11.56
N ALA A 53 3.99 -0.89 11.33
CA ALA A 53 4.03 -2.18 10.65
C ALA A 53 3.03 -2.20 9.48
N VAL A 54 3.27 -3.10 8.53
CA VAL A 54 2.31 -3.39 7.47
C VAL A 54 1.16 -4.22 8.06
N ASP A 55 -0.08 -3.83 7.77
CA ASP A 55 -1.28 -4.55 8.20
C ASP A 55 -1.68 -5.65 7.20
N ALA A 56 -1.46 -5.43 5.91
CA ALA A 56 -1.77 -6.41 4.86
C ALA A 56 -0.79 -6.33 3.67
N TRP A 57 -0.64 -7.46 2.98
CA TRP A 57 0.12 -7.54 1.73
C TRP A 57 -0.84 -7.87 0.59
N LEU A 58 -0.63 -7.24 -0.57
CA LEU A 58 -1.26 -7.70 -1.80
C LEU A 58 -0.62 -9.03 -2.21
N ASP A 59 -1.46 -10.00 -2.57
CA ASP A 59 -1.03 -11.27 -3.12
C ASP A 59 -0.71 -11.11 -4.62
N VAL A 60 0.43 -10.47 -4.91
CA VAL A 60 0.90 -10.26 -6.27
C VAL A 60 1.73 -11.46 -6.72
N PRO A 61 1.39 -12.10 -7.86
CA PRO A 61 2.17 -13.22 -8.38
C PRO A 61 3.64 -12.86 -8.63
N PRO A 62 4.57 -13.83 -8.48
CA PRO A 62 5.96 -13.63 -8.87
C PRO A 62 6.09 -13.18 -10.32
N ARG A 63 6.95 -12.19 -10.56
CA ARG A 63 7.15 -11.59 -11.88
C ARG A 63 8.22 -12.36 -12.66
N VAL A 64 7.90 -12.75 -13.89
CA VAL A 64 8.78 -13.50 -14.80
C VAL A 64 9.59 -12.54 -15.68
N THR A 65 8.95 -11.50 -16.22
CA THR A 65 9.61 -10.57 -17.15
C THR A 65 10.21 -9.35 -16.46
N GLY A 66 9.67 -8.98 -15.30
CA GLY A 66 10.03 -7.75 -14.61
C GLY A 66 9.52 -6.48 -15.31
N GLY A 67 8.65 -6.60 -16.32
CA GLY A 67 8.04 -5.48 -17.04
C GLY A 67 6.91 -4.80 -16.26
N GLN A 68 6.69 -3.50 -16.49
CA GLN A 68 5.65 -2.74 -15.77
C GLN A 68 4.23 -3.21 -16.09
N ALA A 69 3.97 -3.66 -17.32
CA ALA A 69 2.67 -4.22 -17.69
C ALA A 69 2.33 -5.48 -16.86
N GLU A 70 3.31 -6.35 -16.62
CA GLU A 70 3.15 -7.52 -15.76
C GLU A 70 2.86 -7.14 -14.31
N LEU A 71 3.50 -6.08 -13.80
CA LEU A 71 3.24 -5.58 -12.46
C LEU A 71 1.81 -5.03 -12.33
N VAL A 72 1.34 -4.21 -13.26
CA VAL A 72 -0.04 -3.70 -13.27
C VAL A 72 -1.05 -4.84 -13.32
N ALA A 73 -0.81 -5.84 -14.18
CA ALA A 73 -1.70 -6.99 -14.34
C ALA A 73 -1.81 -7.84 -13.06
N GLY A 74 -0.75 -7.91 -12.25
CA GLY A 74 -0.78 -8.58 -10.94
C GLY A 74 -1.40 -7.73 -9.83
N LEU A 75 -1.15 -6.40 -9.83
CA LEU A 75 -1.63 -5.49 -8.78
C LEU A 75 -3.14 -5.28 -8.80
N LEU A 76 -3.74 -5.05 -9.97
CA LEU A 76 -5.16 -4.66 -10.05
C LEU A 76 -6.11 -5.73 -9.46
N PRO A 77 -6.00 -7.03 -9.81
CA PRO A 77 -6.86 -8.05 -9.22
C PRO A 77 -6.63 -8.23 -7.71
N ALA A 78 -5.36 -8.17 -7.28
CA ALA A 78 -5.01 -8.29 -5.86
C ALA A 78 -5.57 -7.12 -5.03
N LEU A 79 -5.54 -5.91 -5.60
CA LEU A 79 -6.07 -4.73 -4.95
C LEU A 79 -7.61 -4.75 -4.90
N ASP A 80 -8.29 -5.12 -5.99
CA ASP A 80 -9.76 -5.30 -5.98
C ASP A 80 -10.19 -6.26 -4.86
N ASP A 81 -9.49 -7.39 -4.71
CA ASP A 81 -9.80 -8.36 -3.67
C ASP A 81 -9.56 -7.84 -2.25
N VAL A 82 -8.47 -7.10 -2.02
CA VAL A 82 -8.19 -6.49 -0.72
C VAL A 82 -9.17 -5.37 -0.38
N LEU A 83 -9.55 -4.54 -1.36
CA LEU A 83 -10.55 -3.49 -1.18
C LEU A 83 -11.94 -4.07 -0.89
N ARG A 84 -12.36 -5.15 -1.59
CA ARG A 84 -13.62 -5.85 -1.29
C ARG A 84 -13.64 -6.46 0.11
N ARG A 85 -12.51 -7.01 0.58
CA ARG A 85 -12.42 -7.63 1.92
C ARG A 85 -12.41 -6.62 3.07
N HIS A 86 -11.71 -5.49 2.90
CA HIS A 86 -11.52 -4.50 3.97
C HIS A 86 -12.54 -3.36 3.92
N ALA A 87 -13.14 -3.10 2.76
CA ALA A 87 -14.09 -2.01 2.51
C ALA A 87 -13.68 -0.67 3.17
N PRO A 88 -12.46 -0.16 2.89
CA PRO A 88 -11.99 1.07 3.51
C PRO A 88 -12.83 2.27 3.03
N ALA A 89 -12.94 3.29 3.87
CA ALA A 89 -13.66 4.53 3.52
C ALA A 89 -12.92 5.37 2.47
N ALA A 90 -11.59 5.19 2.37
CA ALA A 90 -10.75 5.80 1.37
C ALA A 90 -9.48 4.97 1.13
N LEU A 91 -8.94 5.06 -0.08
CA LEU A 91 -7.62 4.58 -0.45
C LEU A 91 -6.71 5.78 -0.72
N VAL A 92 -5.53 5.79 -0.11
CA VAL A 92 -4.48 6.79 -0.31
C VAL A 92 -3.30 6.13 -1.02
N VAL A 93 -2.87 6.77 -2.10
CA VAL A 93 -1.69 6.42 -2.90
C VAL A 93 -0.66 7.55 -2.84
N GLN A 94 0.60 7.24 -3.16
CA GLN A 94 1.70 8.19 -2.98
C GLN A 94 2.59 8.27 -4.23
N GLY A 95 2.51 9.40 -4.94
CA GLY A 95 3.50 9.74 -5.97
C GLY A 95 3.13 9.23 -7.35
N ASP A 96 4.08 8.60 -8.03
CA ASP A 96 4.04 8.34 -9.48
C ASP A 96 4.50 6.91 -9.85
N THR A 97 4.50 5.99 -8.89
CA THR A 97 4.88 4.60 -9.14
C THR A 97 3.75 3.80 -9.81
N THR A 98 4.08 2.62 -10.34
CA THR A 98 3.08 1.65 -10.81
C THR A 98 2.12 1.21 -9.70
N THR A 99 2.59 1.14 -8.45
CA THR A 99 1.72 0.90 -7.29
C THR A 99 0.69 2.02 -7.13
N THR A 100 1.12 3.28 -7.29
CA THR A 100 0.22 4.43 -7.23
C THR A 100 -0.77 4.44 -8.40
N LEU A 101 -0.33 4.16 -9.62
CA LEU A 101 -1.22 4.03 -10.77
C LEU A 101 -2.29 2.95 -10.55
N ALA A 102 -1.88 1.76 -10.10
CA ALA A 102 -2.83 0.67 -9.84
C ALA A 102 -3.82 1.05 -8.73
N GLY A 103 -3.35 1.69 -7.66
CA GLY A 103 -4.20 2.18 -6.58
C GLY A 103 -5.19 3.27 -6.99
N ALA A 104 -4.81 4.15 -7.91
CA ALA A 104 -5.70 5.21 -8.40
C ALA A 104 -6.79 4.70 -9.38
N LEU A 105 -6.59 3.53 -9.98
CA LEU A 105 -7.54 2.92 -10.92
C LEU A 105 -8.58 2.00 -10.27
N ALA A 106 -8.27 1.49 -9.08
CA ALA A 106 -9.08 0.49 -8.38
C ALA A 106 -10.28 1.08 -7.65
#